data_AF-A0A661SPA6-F1
#
_entry.id   AF-A0A661SPA6-F1
#
_cell.length_a   1.000
_cell.length_b   1.000
_cell.length_c   1.000
_cell.angle_alpha   90.00
_cell.angle_beta   90.00
_cell.angle_gamma   90.00
#
_symmetry.space_group_name_H-M   'P 1'
#
loop_
_entity.id
_entity.type
_entity.pdbx_description
1 polymer ?
#
loop_
_entity_poly.entity_id
_entity_poly.type
_entity_poly.pdbx_seq_one_letter_code
_entity_poly.pdbx_strand_id
1 'polypeptide(L)'
;MNPNEIIEKLYTDTLSNIDSPFLEQEISKKVEFICRCITNRSPIRFLLSCLIAKIHKFEFDIRKPYTEIGGDDTYSGRFYDENYVESFVAKYKLPCNTTTAFLTPAFRNIDRLLTTDLVMVGKPRQVYVNTLELLDNVFEKEILPGHT
;
A
#
# COMPACT_ATOMS: atom_id res chain seq x y z
N MET A 1 -16.78 4.64 -7.97
CA MET A 1 -16.96 3.96 -6.68
C MET A 1 -16.14 4.70 -5.65
N ASN A 2 -16.70 5.00 -4.48
CA ASN A 2 -15.98 5.67 -3.40
C ASN A 2 -14.88 4.74 -2.84
N PRO A 3 -13.72 5.23 -2.39
CA PRO A 3 -12.69 4.40 -1.75
C PRO A 3 -13.17 3.46 -0.64
N ASN A 4 -14.13 3.87 0.19
CA ASN A 4 -14.71 3.01 1.22
C ASN A 4 -15.44 1.81 0.61
N GLU A 5 -16.22 2.01 -0.45
CA GLU A 5 -16.92 0.93 -1.15
C GLU A 5 -15.93 -0.04 -1.81
N ILE A 6 -14.84 0.49 -2.39
CA ILE A 6 -13.77 -0.31 -3.00
C ILE A 6 -13.13 -1.21 -1.95
N ILE A 7 -12.69 -0.65 -0.82
CA ILE A 7 -12.03 -1.39 0.26
C ILE A 7 -12.95 -2.49 0.80
N GLU A 8 -14.22 -2.16 1.09
CA GLU A 8 -15.20 -3.09 1.65
C GLU A 8 -15.49 -4.26 0.71
N LYS A 9 -15.65 -3.96 -0.60
CA LYS A 9 -15.83 -4.98 -1.61
C LYS A 9 -14.61 -5.91 -1.67
N LEU A 10 -13.40 -5.35 -1.81
CA LEU A 10 -12.17 -6.14 -1.90
C LEU A 10 -11.95 -7.01 -0.68
N TYR A 11 -12.25 -6.50 0.51
CA TYR A 11 -12.15 -7.27 1.74
C TYR A 11 -13.15 -8.44 1.77
N THR A 12 -14.40 -8.20 1.40
CA THR A 12 -15.45 -9.24 1.36
C THR A 12 -15.14 -10.32 0.32
N ASP A 13 -14.68 -9.90 -0.87
CA ASP A 13 -14.27 -10.80 -1.95
C ASP A 13 -13.06 -11.65 -1.53
N THR A 14 -12.07 -11.04 -0.87
CA THR A 14 -10.89 -11.74 -0.37
C THR A 14 -11.24 -12.75 0.72
N LEU A 15 -12.11 -12.38 1.66
CA LEU A 15 -12.56 -13.32 2.70
C LEU A 15 -13.33 -14.51 2.12
N SER A 16 -14.12 -14.28 1.07
CA SER A 16 -14.88 -15.34 0.40
C SER A 16 -13.99 -16.32 -0.36
N ASN A 17 -12.75 -15.93 -0.68
CA ASN A 17 -11.78 -16.71 -1.44
C ASN A 17 -10.49 -16.99 -0.65
N ILE A 18 -10.55 -17.01 0.69
CA ILE A 18 -9.35 -17.07 1.55
C ILE A 18 -8.51 -18.34 1.32
N ASP A 19 -9.15 -19.45 0.95
CA ASP A 19 -8.50 -20.73 0.67
C ASP A 19 -7.96 -20.84 -0.77
N SER A 20 -8.16 -19.83 -1.61
CA SER A 20 -7.76 -19.81 -3.02
C SER A 20 -7.04 -18.50 -3.36
N PRO A 21 -5.82 -18.31 -2.83
CA PRO A 21 -5.03 -17.11 -3.11
C PRO A 21 -4.70 -17.03 -4.61
N PHE A 22 -4.86 -15.84 -5.18
CA PHE A 22 -4.68 -15.58 -6.62
C PHE A 22 -3.33 -14.92 -6.97
N LEU A 23 -2.53 -14.57 -5.96
CA LEU A 23 -1.21 -13.95 -6.17
C LEU A 23 -0.18 -15.00 -6.58
N GLU A 24 0.67 -14.65 -7.54
CA GLU A 24 1.84 -15.47 -7.90
C GLU A 24 2.74 -15.72 -6.69
N GLN A 25 3.45 -16.84 -6.68
CA GLN A 25 4.20 -17.31 -5.51
C GLN A 25 5.21 -16.28 -4.99
N GLU A 26 5.94 -15.60 -5.88
CA GLU A 26 6.95 -14.62 -5.48
C GLU A 26 6.34 -13.34 -4.91
N ILE A 27 5.23 -12.88 -5.48
CA ILE A 27 4.47 -11.74 -4.95
C ILE A 27 3.87 -12.08 -3.59
N SER A 28 3.29 -13.27 -3.47
CA SER A 28 2.69 -13.77 -2.24
C SER A 28 3.69 -13.81 -1.09
N LYS A 29 4.92 -14.29 -1.33
CA LYS A 29 6.01 -14.28 -0.32
C LYS A 29 6.34 -12.85 0.16
N LYS A 30 6.38 -11.87 -0.74
CA LYS A 30 6.66 -10.47 -0.40
C LYS A 30 5.55 -9.87 0.48
N VAL A 31 4.29 -10.10 0.09
CA VAL A 31 3.11 -9.67 0.86
C VAL A 31 3.10 -10.34 2.23
N GLU A 32 3.32 -11.65 2.30
CA GLU A 32 3.38 -12.41 3.55
C GLU A 32 4.48 -11.87 4.48
N PHE A 33 5.68 -11.60 3.95
CA PHE A 33 6.77 -11.03 4.72
C PHE A 33 6.39 -9.69 5.36
N ILE A 34 5.75 -8.79 4.60
CA ILE A 34 5.30 -7.49 5.11
C ILE A 34 4.23 -7.67 6.19
N CYS A 35 3.20 -8.46 5.92
CA CYS A 35 2.08 -8.67 6.84
C CYS A 35 2.52 -9.36 8.14
N ARG A 36 3.54 -10.23 8.11
CA ARG A 36 4.06 -10.94 9.29
C ARG A 36 5.21 -10.23 9.99
N CYS A 37 5.68 -9.09 9.49
CA CYS A 37 6.76 -8.32 10.10
C CYS A 37 6.30 -7.60 11.38
N ILE A 38 6.31 -8.31 12.52
CA ILE A 38 5.83 -7.77 13.81
C ILE A 38 6.61 -6.56 14.32
N THR A 39 7.89 -6.46 13.96
CA THR A 39 8.77 -5.36 14.39
C THR A 39 8.52 -4.08 13.59
N ASN A 40 7.83 -4.18 12.44
CA ASN A 40 7.54 -3.04 11.59
C ASN A 40 6.30 -3.29 10.73
N ARG A 41 5.18 -2.70 11.18
CA ARG A 41 3.87 -2.78 10.52
C ARG A 41 3.51 -1.51 9.74
N SER A 42 4.42 -0.53 9.68
CA SER A 42 4.16 0.72 8.97
C SER A 42 3.84 0.53 7.48
N PRO A 43 4.47 -0.42 6.74
CA PRO A 43 4.21 -0.51 5.30
C PRO A 43 2.82 -1.04 4.95
N ILE A 44 2.09 -1.68 5.88
CA ILE A 44 0.76 -2.23 5.61
C ILE A 44 -0.22 -1.10 5.28
N ARG A 45 -0.37 -0.12 6.18
CA ARG A 45 -1.24 1.04 5.94
C ARG A 45 -0.77 1.84 4.73
N PHE A 46 0.54 2.03 4.60
CA PHE A 46 1.14 2.71 3.45
C PHE A 46 0.74 2.08 2.11
N LEU A 47 0.90 0.76 1.97
CA LEU A 47 0.52 0.01 0.77
C LEU A 47 -0.98 0.08 0.52
N LEU A 48 -1.81 -0.12 1.55
CA LEU A 48 -3.27 -0.02 1.42
C LEU A 48 -3.67 1.35 0.88
N SER A 49 -3.10 2.44 1.39
CA SER A 49 -3.40 3.79 0.89
C SER A 49 -3.00 3.98 -0.57
N CYS A 50 -1.82 3.49 -0.97
CA CYS A 50 -1.35 3.61 -2.34
C CYS A 50 -2.18 2.79 -3.33
N LEU A 51 -2.49 1.54 -2.98
CA LEU A 51 -3.30 0.64 -3.80
C LEU A 51 -4.71 1.19 -3.99
N ILE A 52 -5.36 1.65 -2.93
CA ILE A 52 -6.71 2.21 -3.03
C ILE A 52 -6.72 3.50 -3.83
N ALA A 53 -5.70 4.35 -3.70
CA ALA A 53 -5.56 5.53 -4.56
C ALA A 53 -5.48 5.15 -6.04
N LYS A 54 -4.68 4.13 -6.37
CA LYS A 54 -4.54 3.64 -7.76
C LYS A 54 -5.83 3.05 -8.33
N ILE A 55 -6.60 2.31 -7.52
CA ILE A 55 -7.89 1.75 -7.95
C ILE A 55 -8.94 2.86 -8.11
N HIS A 56 -8.97 3.81 -7.17
CA HIS A 56 -9.92 4.92 -7.22
C HIS A 56 -9.67 5.84 -8.42
N LYS A 57 -8.40 6.07 -8.76
CA LYS A 57 -7.97 6.95 -9.85
C LYS A 57 -6.81 6.32 -10.63
N PHE A 58 -7.13 5.79 -11.81
CA PHE A 58 -6.15 5.07 -12.63
C PHE A 58 -5.01 5.96 -13.11
N GLU A 59 -5.23 7.27 -13.24
CA GLU A 59 -4.21 8.25 -13.67
C GLU A 59 -3.07 8.43 -12.67
N PHE A 60 -3.25 8.07 -11.41
CA PHE A 60 -2.20 8.23 -10.41
C PHE A 60 -1.03 7.27 -10.66
N ASP A 61 0.20 7.79 -10.60
CA ASP A 61 1.38 6.95 -10.47
C ASP A 61 1.48 6.52 -9.01
N ILE A 62 1.25 5.23 -8.75
CA ILE A 62 1.23 4.63 -7.41
C ILE A 62 2.55 4.84 -6.62
N ARG A 63 3.64 5.19 -7.31
CA ARG A 63 4.94 5.51 -6.72
C ARG A 63 5.09 6.98 -6.32
N LYS A 64 4.04 7.79 -6.50
CA LYS A 64 4.01 9.22 -6.17
C LYS A 64 2.97 9.61 -5.10
N PRO A 65 2.97 8.98 -3.91
CA PRO A 65 2.01 9.26 -2.85
C PRO A 65 2.31 10.54 -2.03
N TYR A 66 3.23 11.38 -2.53
CA TYR A 66 3.62 12.67 -1.94
C TYR A 66 3.45 13.75 -3.00
N THR A 67 2.60 14.74 -2.76
CA THR A 67 2.33 15.84 -3.70
C THR A 67 3.56 16.70 -3.97
N GLU A 68 4.52 16.69 -3.05
CA GLU A 68 5.82 17.36 -3.13
C GLU A 68 6.70 16.80 -4.25
N ILE A 69 6.46 15.58 -4.73
CA ILE A 69 7.14 15.00 -5.90
C ILE A 69 6.82 15.81 -7.17
N GLY A 70 5.64 16.46 -7.22
CA GLY A 70 5.18 17.23 -8.36
C GLY A 70 4.70 16.38 -9.55
N GLY A 71 3.84 16.98 -10.38
CA GLY A 71 3.20 16.33 -11.53
C GLY A 71 1.72 16.06 -11.31
N ASP A 72 0.97 15.98 -12.41
CA ASP A 72 -0.49 15.82 -12.40
C ASP A 72 -0.94 14.42 -11.94
N ASP A 73 -0.02 13.45 -11.93
CA ASP A 73 -0.23 12.06 -11.51
C ASP A 73 0.17 11.80 -10.05
N THR A 74 0.49 12.84 -9.28
CA THR A 74 0.75 12.76 -7.84
C THR A 74 -0.54 12.74 -7.02
N TYR A 75 -0.46 12.20 -5.81
CA TYR A 75 -1.58 12.20 -4.87
C TYR A 75 -1.09 12.23 -3.43
N SER A 76 -1.98 12.57 -2.50
CA SER A 76 -1.68 12.48 -1.06
C SER A 76 -2.03 11.09 -0.54
N GLY A 77 -1.03 10.22 -0.37
CA GLY A 77 -1.25 8.90 0.25
C GLY A 77 -1.75 9.02 1.69
N ARG A 78 -1.29 10.03 2.43
CA ARG A 78 -1.78 10.35 3.78
C ARG A 78 -3.28 10.67 3.79
N PHE A 79 -3.76 11.43 2.80
CA PHE A 79 -5.20 11.70 2.67
C PHE A 79 -5.98 10.39 2.54
N TYR A 80 -5.53 9.45 1.69
CA TYR A 80 -6.18 8.15 1.56
C TYR A 80 -6.12 7.31 2.83
N ASP A 81 -5.00 7.37 3.56
CA ASP A 81 -4.87 6.67 4.83
C ASP A 81 -5.85 7.18 5.89
N GLU A 82 -5.82 8.48 6.17
CA GLU A 82 -6.60 9.10 7.25
C GLU A 82 -8.11 9.12 6.95
N ASN A 83 -8.51 9.20 5.67
CA ASN A 83 -9.94 9.27 5.31
C ASN A 83 -10.58 7.90 5.05
N TYR A 84 -9.81 6.86 4.70
CA TYR A 84 -10.37 5.58 4.26
C TYR A 84 -9.72 4.35 4.90
N VAL A 85 -8.39 4.27 4.94
CA VAL A 85 -7.70 3.06 5.44
C VAL A 85 -7.77 2.95 6.96
N GLU A 86 -7.70 4.06 7.68
CA GLU A 86 -7.70 4.06 9.15
C GLU A 86 -8.98 3.44 9.73
N SER A 87 -10.14 3.90 9.25
CA SER A 87 -11.44 3.41 9.70
C SER A 87 -11.64 1.94 9.33
N PHE A 88 -11.18 1.52 8.15
CA PHE A 88 -11.18 0.12 7.71
C PHE A 88 -10.32 -0.78 8.62
N VAL A 89 -9.07 -0.38 8.88
CA VAL A 89 -8.14 -1.09 9.78
C VAL A 89 -8.74 -1.22 11.18
N ALA A 90 -9.34 -0.15 11.70
CA ALA A 90 -9.99 -0.16 13.00
C ALA A 90 -11.22 -1.07 13.03
N LYS A 91 -12.09 -0.99 12.02
CA LYS A 91 -13.32 -1.80 11.89
C LYS A 91 -13.02 -3.31 11.93
N TYR A 92 -12.01 -3.75 11.20
CA TYR A 92 -11.64 -5.17 11.11
C TYR A 92 -10.52 -5.59 12.07
N LYS A 93 -10.07 -4.67 12.94
CA LYS A 93 -9.01 -4.91 13.93
C LYS A 93 -7.74 -5.49 13.29
N LEU A 94 -7.38 -4.99 12.11
CA LEU A 94 -6.21 -5.46 11.38
C LEU A 94 -4.93 -5.13 12.18
N PRO A 95 -3.89 -5.99 12.14
CA PRO A 95 -2.69 -5.84 12.96
C PRO A 95 -1.75 -4.76 12.39
N CYS A 96 -2.20 -3.51 12.36
CA CYS A 96 -1.48 -2.35 11.84
C CYS A 96 -1.12 -1.36 12.97
N ASN A 97 -0.27 -0.39 12.65
CA ASN A 97 -0.01 0.74 13.55
C ASN A 97 -1.25 1.63 13.66
N THR A 98 -1.49 2.19 14.86
CA THR A 98 -2.59 3.13 15.12
C THR A 98 -2.39 4.46 14.41
N THR A 99 -1.14 4.91 14.28
CA THR A 99 -0.80 6.15 13.57
C THR A 99 -0.56 5.88 12.08
N THR A 100 -0.81 6.91 11.27
CA THR A 100 -0.53 6.86 9.84
C THR A 100 0.92 6.52 9.54
N ALA A 101 1.13 5.68 8.52
CA ALA A 101 2.47 5.33 8.06
C ALA A 101 3.24 6.54 7.56
N PHE A 102 2.53 7.51 6.97
CA PHE A 102 3.08 8.72 6.36
C PHE A 102 3.70 9.71 7.35
N LEU A 103 3.52 9.53 8.66
CA LEU A 103 4.19 10.33 9.69
C LEU A 103 5.37 9.61 10.34
N THR A 104 5.63 8.36 9.97
CA THR A 104 6.77 7.60 10.51
C THR A 104 8.09 8.08 9.92
N PRO A 105 9.23 7.96 10.63
CA PRO A 105 10.53 8.43 10.15
C PRO A 105 10.93 7.92 8.77
N ALA A 106 10.55 6.69 8.43
CA ALA A 106 10.89 6.07 7.13
C ALA A 106 10.11 6.67 5.95
N PHE A 107 8.90 7.18 6.19
CA PHE A 107 7.97 7.61 5.13
C PHE A 107 7.68 9.11 5.12
N ARG A 108 7.97 9.87 6.19
CA ARG A 108 7.45 11.24 6.34
C ARG A 108 8.08 12.32 5.46
N ASN A 109 9.31 12.10 4.98
CA ASN A 109 10.10 13.13 4.30
C ASN A 109 10.61 12.60 2.95
N ILE A 110 9.71 12.06 2.12
CA ILE A 110 10.07 11.59 0.79
C ILE A 110 9.56 12.58 -0.25
N ASP A 111 10.50 13.13 -1.01
CA ASP A 111 10.30 14.19 -2.01
C ASP A 111 10.64 13.72 -3.43
N ARG A 112 10.81 12.40 -3.61
CA ARG A 112 11.22 11.78 -4.87
C ARG A 112 10.40 10.54 -5.16
N LEU A 113 10.42 10.13 -6.42
CA LEU A 113 9.73 8.93 -6.90
C LEU A 113 10.12 7.70 -6.08
N LEU A 114 9.14 6.86 -5.74
CA LEU A 114 9.35 5.61 -5.01
C LEU A 114 9.72 4.49 -5.99
N THR A 115 10.99 4.40 -6.33
CA THR A 115 11.57 3.38 -7.19
C THR A 115 12.24 2.26 -6.38
N THR A 116 12.53 1.12 -7.03
CA THR A 116 13.16 -0.05 -6.39
C THR A 116 14.61 0.18 -5.94
N ASP A 117 15.29 1.18 -6.48
CA ASP A 117 16.63 1.61 -6.07
C ASP A 117 16.62 2.58 -4.87
N LEU A 118 15.44 3.06 -4.44
CA LEU A 118 15.31 3.94 -3.28
C LEU A 118 15.70 3.22 -1.98
N VAL A 119 16.67 3.78 -1.26
CA VAL A 119 17.10 3.26 0.03
C VAL A 119 16.29 3.88 1.16
N MET A 120 15.34 3.12 1.68
CA MET A 120 14.50 3.53 2.81
C MET A 120 15.23 3.32 4.15
N VAL A 121 15.11 4.31 5.04
CA VAL A 121 15.71 4.25 6.38
C VAL A 121 14.77 3.52 7.34
N GLY A 122 15.17 2.33 7.78
CA GLY A 122 14.44 1.58 8.80
C GLY A 122 14.88 0.13 8.88
N LYS A 123 14.27 -0.63 9.81
CA LYS A 123 14.52 -2.06 9.97
C LYS A 123 13.20 -2.86 10.07
N PRO A 124 13.18 -4.12 9.62
CA PRO A 124 14.21 -4.75 8.78
C PRO A 124 14.21 -4.15 7.37
N ARG A 125 15.39 -4.01 6.73
CA ARG A 125 15.50 -3.39 5.39
C ARG A 125 14.56 -4.04 4.36
N GLN A 126 14.44 -5.37 4.42
CA GLN A 126 13.65 -6.15 3.46
C GLN A 126 12.17 -5.74 3.42
N VAL A 127 11.59 -5.23 4.51
CA VAL A 127 10.18 -4.83 4.50
C VAL A 127 9.94 -3.67 3.55
N TYR A 128 10.90 -2.75 3.48
CA TYR A 128 10.84 -1.59 2.59
C TYR A 128 11.17 -1.96 1.14
N VAL A 129 12.15 -2.85 0.95
CA VAL A 129 12.47 -3.39 -0.39
C VAL A 129 11.23 -4.06 -0.99
N ASN A 130 10.60 -4.97 -0.26
CA ASN A 130 9.37 -5.63 -0.71
C ASN A 130 8.24 -4.61 -0.96
N THR A 131 8.15 -3.55 -0.16
CA THR A 131 7.14 -2.50 -0.35
C THR A 131 7.34 -1.77 -1.67
N LEU A 132 8.57 -1.35 -1.98
CA LEU A 132 8.89 -0.63 -3.21
C LEU A 132 8.72 -1.53 -4.45
N GLU A 133 9.15 -2.79 -4.37
CA GLU A 133 8.93 -3.78 -5.44
C GLU A 133 7.44 -4.02 -5.72
N LEU A 134 6.59 -4.06 -4.69
CA LEU A 134 5.15 -4.22 -4.90
C LEU A 134 4.53 -2.99 -5.58
N LEU A 135 4.99 -1.77 -5.26
CA LEU A 135 4.54 -0.57 -5.97
C LEU A 135 4.95 -0.60 -7.45
N ASP A 136 6.18 -1.03 -7.72
CA ASP A 136 6.74 -1.10 -9.07
C ASP A 136 6.01 -2.15 -9.92
N ASN A 137 5.76 -3.35 -9.37
CA ASN A 137 4.99 -4.39 -10.05
C ASN A 137 3.55 -3.94 -10.40
N VAL A 138 2.91 -3.14 -9.54
CA VAL A 138 1.58 -2.56 -9.84
C VAL A 138 1.68 -1.47 -10.89
N PHE A 139 2.72 -0.65 -10.86
CA PHE A 139 2.95 0.40 -11.84
C PHE A 139 3.17 -0.18 -13.26
N GLU A 140 4.03 -1.18 -13.38
CA GLU A 140 4.34 -1.88 -14.64
C GLU A 140 3.20 -2.80 -15.13
N LYS A 141 2.09 -2.87 -14.37
CA LYS A 141 0.91 -3.73 -14.63
C LYS A 141 1.21 -5.23 -14.60
N GLU A 142 2.29 -5.64 -13.95
CA GLU A 142 2.53 -7.05 -13.62
C GLU A 142 1.52 -7.55 -12.58
N ILE A 143 0.94 -6.64 -11.79
CA ILE A 143 -0.14 -6.91 -10.84
C ILE A 143 -1.27 -5.91 -11.11
N LEU A 144 -2.49 -6.41 -11.35
CA LEU A 144 -3.67 -5.55 -11.46
C LEU A 144 -4.27 -5.31 -10.07
N PRO A 145 -4.40 -4.06 -9.61
CA PRO A 145 -5.11 -3.77 -8.38
C PRO A 145 -6.61 -3.84 -8.68
N GLY A 146 -7.27 -4.93 -8.28
CA GLY A 146 -8.74 -5.05 -8.31
C GLY A 146 -9.39 -5.54 -9.61
N HIS A 147 -8.65 -6.15 -10.54
CA HIS A 147 -9.24 -6.99 -11.59
C HIS A 147 -9.14 -8.47 -11.20
N THR A 148 -10.20 -8.96 -10.58
CA THR A 148 -10.67 -10.35 -10.68
C THR A 148 -12.09 -10.30 -11.22
#